data_AF-A0A1Q4G816-F1
#
_entry.id   AF-A0A1Q4G816-F1
#
_cell.length_a   1.000
_cell.length_b   1.000
_cell.length_c   1.000
_cell.angle_alpha   90.00
_cell.angle_beta   90.00
_cell.angle_gamma   90.00
#
_symmetry.space_group_name_H-M   'P 1'
#
loop_
_entity.id
_entity.type
_entity.pdbx_description
1 polymer ?
#
loop_
_entity_poly.entity_id
_entity_poly.type
_entity_poly.pdbx_seq_one_letter_code
_entity_poly.pdbx_strand_id
1 'polypeptide(L)'
;MVYTLYILLFSYIIYRILAAGNGEKVRLIFIVCISLIANVFLYIDPADFQGGASLVVLFYSLIIWVLTFLATAVNYIFSSWKKKN
;
A
#
# COMPACT_ATOMS: atom_id res chain seq x y z
N MET A 1 -3.89 17.49 6.18
CA MET A 1 -4.92 16.44 5.95
C MET A 1 -4.39 15.22 5.19
N VAL A 2 -3.61 15.37 4.11
CA VAL A 2 -3.09 14.24 3.31
C VAL A 2 -2.26 13.23 4.13
N TYR A 3 -1.40 13.72 5.03
CA TYR A 3 -0.63 12.87 5.95
C TYR A 3 -1.50 12.01 6.88
N THR A 4 -2.63 12.54 7.36
CA THR A 4 -3.56 11.81 8.23
C THR A 4 -4.23 10.67 7.48
N LEU A 5 -4.64 10.90 6.23
CA LEU A 5 -5.20 9.87 5.35
C LEU A 5 -4.16 8.79 5.06
N TYR A 6 -2.91 9.18 4.83
CA TYR A 6 -1.80 8.25 4.62
C TYR A 6 -1.58 7.32 5.83
N ILE A 7 -1.56 7.87 7.05
CA ILE A 7 -1.44 7.08 8.29
C ILE A 7 -2.63 6.14 8.50
N LEU A 8 -3.86 6.62 8.23
CA LEU A 8 -5.07 5.81 8.35
C LEU A 8 -5.06 4.62 7.39
N LEU A 9 -4.70 4.86 6.13
CA LEU A 9 -4.51 3.81 5.14
C LEU A 9 -3.43 2.83 5.62
N PHE A 10 -2.32 3.34 6.18
CA PHE A 10 -1.25 2.54 6.75
C PHE A 10 -1.70 1.56 7.80
N SER A 11 -2.39 2.07 8.80
CA SER A 11 -2.97 1.24 9.85
C SER A 11 -3.96 0.22 9.30
N TYR A 12 -4.77 0.59 8.29
CA TYR A 12 -5.75 -0.31 7.68
C TYR A 12 -5.11 -1.49 6.93
N ILE A 13 -4.04 -1.24 6.16
CA ILE A 13 -3.35 -2.30 5.43
C ILE A 13 -2.69 -3.28 6.40
N ILE A 14 -2.04 -2.79 7.46
CA ILE A 14 -1.48 -3.66 8.51
C ILE A 14 -2.57 -4.49 9.18
N TYR A 15 -3.69 -3.87 9.54
CA TYR A 15 -4.83 -4.59 10.12
C TYR A 15 -5.32 -5.71 9.19
N ARG A 16 -5.44 -5.44 7.89
CA ARG A 16 -5.84 -6.45 6.89
C ARG A 16 -4.84 -7.59 6.75
N ILE A 17 -3.54 -7.33 6.85
CA ILE A 17 -2.51 -8.39 6.86
C ILE A 17 -2.67 -9.26 8.12
N LEU A 18 -2.88 -8.65 9.28
CA LEU A 18 -3.05 -9.38 10.54
C LEU A 18 -4.31 -10.26 10.53
N ALA A 19 -5.41 -9.75 9.97
CA ALA A 19 -6.70 -10.43 9.89
C ALA A 19 -6.83 -11.44 8.73
N ALA A 20 -5.89 -11.49 7.77
CA ALA A 20 -5.93 -12.43 6.65
C ALA A 20 -5.59 -13.88 7.08
N GLY A 21 -6.03 -14.89 6.34
CA GLY A 21 -5.63 -16.29 6.61
C GLY A 21 -4.18 -16.58 6.20
N ASN A 22 -3.51 -17.58 6.81
CA ASN A 22 -2.07 -17.84 6.61
C ASN A 22 -1.60 -17.89 5.14
N GLY A 23 -2.38 -18.44 4.21
CA GLY A 23 -2.02 -18.46 2.77
C GLY A 23 -2.15 -17.09 2.08
N GLU A 24 -3.10 -16.27 2.51
CA GLU A 24 -3.30 -14.91 1.99
C GLU A 24 -2.30 -13.92 2.60
N LYS A 25 -1.86 -14.16 3.85
CA LYS A 25 -0.85 -13.33 4.54
C LYS A 25 0.43 -13.20 3.73
N VAL A 26 0.99 -14.31 3.25
CA VAL A 26 2.25 -14.30 2.47
C VAL A 26 2.11 -13.43 1.22
N ARG A 27 1.00 -13.57 0.50
CA ARG A 27 0.74 -12.81 -0.73
C ARG A 27 0.55 -11.32 -0.46
N LEU A 28 -0.14 -10.97 0.62
CA LEU A 28 -0.30 -9.58 1.06
C LEU A 28 1.03 -8.96 1.48
N ILE A 29 1.87 -9.70 2.20
CA ILE A 29 3.21 -9.25 2.58
C ILE A 29 4.05 -8.95 1.34
N PHE A 30 4.02 -9.80 0.31
CA PHE A 30 4.73 -9.53 -0.95
C PHE A 30 4.24 -8.25 -1.64
N ILE A 31 2.91 -8.05 -1.73
CA ILE A 31 2.31 -6.86 -2.33
C ILE A 31 2.73 -5.59 -1.57
N VAL A 32 2.74 -5.66 -0.24
CA VAL A 32 3.17 -4.55 0.62
C VAL A 32 4.66 -4.27 0.48
N CYS A 33 5.52 -5.30 0.47
CA CYS A 33 6.96 -5.13 0.27
C CYS A 33 7.29 -4.45 -1.06
N ILE A 34 6.67 -4.88 -2.17
CA ILE A 34 6.86 -4.24 -3.49
C ILE A 34 6.43 -2.77 -3.44
N SER A 35 5.30 -2.50 -2.79
CA SER A 35 4.78 -1.14 -2.64
C SER A 35 5.70 -0.26 -1.79
N LEU A 36 6.29 -0.82 -0.73
CA LEU A 36 7.27 -0.16 0.13
C LEU A 36 8.56 0.15 -0.62
N ILE A 37 9.06 -0.79 -1.43
CA ILE A 37 10.24 -0.59 -2.28
C ILE A 37 9.97 0.53 -3.30
N ALA A 38 8.83 0.48 -3.99
CA ALA A 38 8.43 1.53 -4.93
C ALA A 38 8.30 2.89 -4.24
N ASN A 39 7.81 2.91 -3.00
CA ASN A 39 7.75 4.11 -2.19
C ASN A 39 9.16 4.62 -1.85
N VAL A 40 10.07 3.77 -1.38
CA VAL A 40 11.46 4.15 -1.06
C VAL A 40 12.20 4.70 -2.29
N PHE A 41 11.99 4.13 -3.47
CA PHE A 41 12.56 4.66 -4.72
C PHE A 41 12.13 6.10 -5.00
N LEU A 42 10.93 6.49 -4.61
CA LEU A 42 10.42 7.86 -4.71
C LEU A 42 11.04 8.84 -3.72
N TYR A 43 11.64 8.34 -2.63
CA TYR A 43 12.33 9.18 -1.64
C TYR A 43 13.85 9.18 -1.82
N ILE A 44 14.37 8.47 -2.84
CA ILE A 44 15.81 8.28 -3.02
C ILE A 44 16.50 9.53 -3.61
N ASP A 45 15.77 10.34 -4.39
CA ASP A 45 16.31 11.55 -5.00
C ASP A 45 16.07 12.77 -4.09
N PRO A 46 17.12 13.38 -3.51
CA PRO A 46 16.99 14.57 -2.68
C PRO A 46 16.50 15.80 -3.46
N ALA A 47 16.58 15.79 -4.80
CA ALA A 47 16.04 16.86 -5.64
C ALA A 47 14.50 16.94 -5.54
N ASP A 48 13.82 15.82 -5.28
CA ASP A 48 12.37 15.75 -5.14
C ASP A 48 11.83 16.39 -3.86
N PHE A 49 12.70 16.85 -2.96
CA PHE A 49 12.32 17.59 -1.75
C PHE A 49 12.60 19.09 -1.82
N GLN A 50 13.24 19.55 -2.90
CA GLN A 50 13.49 20.98 -3.12
C GLN A 50 12.27 21.66 -3.78
N GLY A 51 11.99 22.91 -3.40
CA GLY A 51 11.00 23.75 -4.09
C GLY A 51 9.52 23.33 -3.97
N GLY A 52 9.15 22.48 -3.00
CA GLY A 52 7.76 22.03 -2.80
C GLY A 52 7.38 20.73 -3.52
N ALA A 53 8.33 20.08 -4.20
CA ALA A 53 8.17 18.76 -4.80
C ALA A 53 7.87 17.65 -3.76
N SER A 54 8.11 17.90 -2.47
CA SER A 54 7.72 16.99 -1.38
C SER A 54 6.23 16.63 -1.39
N LEU A 55 5.37 17.56 -1.85
CA LEU A 55 3.93 17.31 -1.98
C LEU A 55 3.63 16.33 -3.12
N VAL A 56 4.44 16.36 -4.19
CA VAL A 56 4.35 15.47 -5.35
C VAL A 56 4.78 14.06 -4.94
N VAL A 57 5.88 13.92 -4.20
CA VAL A 57 6.33 12.63 -3.64
C VAL A 57 5.27 12.02 -2.73
N LEU A 58 4.60 12.83 -1.90
CA LEU A 58 3.45 12.40 -1.10
C LEU A 58 2.25 11.96 -1.93
N PHE A 59 1.99 12.64 -3.05
CA PHE A 59 0.91 12.27 -3.95
C PHE A 59 1.18 10.93 -4.64
N TYR A 60 2.40 10.71 -5.13
CA TYR A 60 2.81 9.43 -5.68
C TYR A 60 2.80 8.32 -4.63
N SER A 61 3.21 8.64 -3.40
CA SER A 61 3.11 7.72 -2.26
C SER A 61 1.66 7.30 -2.01
N LEU A 62 0.73 8.25 -2.04
CA LEU A 62 -0.70 8.00 -1.91
C LEU A 62 -1.22 7.11 -3.05
N ILE A 63 -0.80 7.34 -4.29
CA ILE A 63 -1.19 6.53 -5.47
C ILE A 63 -0.70 5.09 -5.31
N ILE A 64 0.57 4.90 -4.96
CA ILE A 64 1.12 3.56 -4.69
C ILE A 64 0.28 2.87 -3.63
N TRP A 65 -0.03 3.57 -2.54
CA TRP A 65 -0.84 3.07 -1.44
C TRP A 65 -2.27 2.68 -1.84
N VAL A 66 -2.93 3.49 -2.66
CA VAL A 66 -4.27 3.19 -3.19
C VAL A 66 -4.23 1.95 -4.10
N LEU A 67 -3.19 1.81 -4.91
CA LEU A 67 -2.98 0.62 -5.75
C LEU A 67 -2.73 -0.64 -4.89
N THR A 68 -1.93 -0.55 -3.84
CA THR A 68 -1.72 -1.64 -2.87
C THR A 68 -3.03 -2.08 -2.24
N PHE A 69 -3.86 -1.12 -1.86
CA PHE A 69 -5.18 -1.37 -1.28
C PHE A 69 -6.12 -2.06 -2.28
N LEU A 70 -6.19 -1.57 -3.52
CA LEU A 70 -6.99 -2.18 -4.60
C LEU A 70 -6.55 -3.62 -4.88
N ALA A 71 -5.25 -3.86 -5.01
CA ALA A 71 -4.70 -5.20 -5.21
C ALA A 71 -5.05 -6.13 -4.03
N THR A 72 -4.96 -5.62 -2.80
CA THR A 72 -5.34 -6.34 -1.57
C THR A 72 -6.84 -6.67 -1.54
N ALA A 73 -7.70 -5.74 -1.93
CA ALA A 73 -9.15 -5.94 -2.00
C ALA A 73 -9.53 -6.95 -3.08
N VAL A 74 -8.97 -6.84 -4.29
CA VAL A 74 -9.21 -7.78 -5.39
C VAL A 74 -8.74 -9.19 -5.01
N ASN A 75 -7.56 -9.33 -4.41
CA ASN A 75 -7.04 -10.62 -3.98
C ASN A 75 -7.94 -11.28 -2.92
N TYR A 76 -8.49 -10.48 -1.99
CA TYR A 76 -9.45 -10.97 -1.01
C TYR A 76 -10.78 -11.40 -1.63
N ILE A 77 -11.35 -10.60 -2.55
CA ILE A 77 -12.58 -10.95 -3.25
C ILE A 77 -12.40 -12.26 -4.01
N PHE A 78 -11.30 -12.40 -4.77
CA PHE A 78 -10.98 -13.63 -5.50
C PHE A 78 -10.80 -14.84 -4.58
N SER A 79 -10.10 -14.68 -3.44
CA SER A 79 -9.93 -15.77 -2.49
C SER A 79 -11.25 -16.18 -1.83
N SER A 80 -12.09 -15.20 -1.47
CA SER A 80 -13.43 -15.46 -0.91
C SER A 80 -14.35 -16.17 -1.90
N TRP A 81 -14.27 -15.83 -3.20
CA TRP A 81 -14.98 -16.52 -4.27
C TRP A 81 -14.51 -17.96 -4.42
N LYS A 82 -13.19 -18.19 -4.40
CA LYS A 82 -12.61 -19.54 -4.50
C LYS A 82 -12.95 -20.43 -3.31
N LYS A 83 -13.19 -19.87 -2.12
CA LYS A 83 -13.65 -20.61 -0.94
C LYS A 83 -15.14 -20.97 -0.96
N LYS A 84 -15.94 -20.29 -1.79
CA LYS A 84 -17.40 -20.47 -1.86
C LYS A 84 -17.82 -21.52 -2.91
N ASN A 85 -16.92 -21.84 -3.83
CA ASN A 85 -17.07 -22.85 -4.89
C ASN A 85 -16.36 -24.14 -4.50
#